data_AF-A0A1G1T431-F1
#
_entry.id   AF-A0A1G1T431-F1
#
_cell.length_a   1.000
_cell.length_b   1.000
_cell.length_c   1.000
_cell.angle_alpha   90.00
_cell.angle_beta   90.00
_cell.angle_gamma   90.00
#
_symmetry.space_group_name_H-M   'P 1'
#
loop_
_entity.id
_entity.type
_entity.pdbx_description
1 polymer ?
#
loop_
_entity_poly.entity_id
_entity_poly.type
_entity_poly.pdbx_seq_one_letter_code
_entity_poly.pdbx_strand_id
1 'polypeptide(L)'
;MKNVLAARQWNNKRETAKFGGPIDRNEWGMTPPTINAYYNPPLNEIVFPAGYLQPPFFDPKADDAMNYGAIGGVMGHEMTHGFDDQGRQYDSEGNLRDWWTPADAAEFTKRANVVGQQYDAFSPLDSVHVNGKLTMGENLADFAGLTVVYGALQKQLQQRYGNGPRPKYDGFTPEQRYFLSWAQLRRTNIRPEALRQQILTDPHSPGQYRTIGPLMNMPQFQQAFGCKEGDKMTRSVAERAVIW
;
A
#
# COMPACT_ATOMS: atom_id res chain seq x y z
N MET A 1 -20.49 24.15 -21.69
CA MET A 1 -19.67 25.10 -20.90
C MET A 1 -20.40 25.65 -19.67
N LYS A 2 -21.62 26.20 -19.79
CA LYS A 2 -22.36 26.80 -18.66
C LYS A 2 -22.44 25.91 -17.40
N ASN A 3 -22.82 24.63 -17.56
CA ASN A 3 -22.93 23.69 -16.43
C ASN A 3 -21.58 23.47 -15.72
N VAL A 4 -20.48 23.37 -16.46
CA VAL A 4 -19.13 23.17 -15.89
C VAL A 4 -18.70 24.37 -15.06
N LEU A 5 -18.94 25.59 -15.57
CA LEU A 5 -18.61 26.82 -14.84
C LEU A 5 -19.46 26.98 -13.58
N ALA A 6 -20.77 26.68 -13.67
CA ALA A 6 -21.66 26.72 -12.52
C ALA A 6 -21.23 25.73 -11.42
N ALA A 7 -20.86 24.49 -11.78
CA ALA A 7 -20.36 23.50 -10.83
C ALA A 7 -19.06 23.96 -10.15
N ARG A 8 -18.10 24.52 -10.90
CA ARG A 8 -16.85 25.05 -10.32
C ARG A 8 -17.09 26.20 -9.36
N GLN A 9 -17.99 27.13 -9.70
CA GLN A 9 -18.36 28.24 -8.82
C GLN A 9 -19.05 27.75 -7.54
N TRP A 10 -19.94 26.77 -7.64
CA TRP A 10 -20.59 26.17 -6.48
C TRP A 10 -19.57 25.47 -5.56
N ASN A 11 -18.67 24.65 -6.12
CA ASN A 11 -17.60 23.99 -5.36
C ASN A 11 -16.71 25.01 -4.63
N ASN A 12 -16.26 26.06 -5.32
CA ASN A 12 -15.42 27.08 -4.69
C ASN A 12 -16.15 27.78 -3.52
N LYS A 13 -17.44 28.10 -3.68
CA LYS A 13 -18.24 28.68 -2.60
C LYS A 13 -18.38 27.73 -1.42
N ARG A 14 -18.63 26.44 -1.68
CA ARG A 14 -18.74 25.40 -0.64
C ARG A 14 -17.43 25.28 0.16
N GLU A 15 -16.28 25.16 -0.51
CA GLU A 15 -14.99 25.03 0.18
C GLU A 15 -14.63 26.30 0.96
N THR A 16 -14.86 27.48 0.37
CA THR A 16 -14.58 28.76 1.06
C THR A 16 -15.48 28.96 2.28
N ALA A 17 -16.71 28.43 2.27
CA ALA A 17 -17.62 28.54 3.40
C ALA A 17 -17.17 27.73 4.64
N LYS A 18 -16.18 26.83 4.50
CA LYS A 18 -15.63 26.07 5.62
C LYS A 18 -14.72 26.91 6.53
N PHE A 19 -14.13 27.99 6.01
CA PHE A 19 -13.23 28.84 6.79
C PHE A 19 -13.95 29.47 7.98
N GLY A 20 -13.36 29.36 9.17
CA GLY A 20 -13.94 29.85 10.43
C GLY A 20 -15.01 28.95 11.04
N GLY A 21 -15.40 27.86 10.37
CA GLY A 21 -16.27 26.82 10.90
C GLY A 21 -15.50 25.68 11.57
N PRO A 22 -16.21 24.76 12.25
CA PRO A 22 -15.62 23.54 12.78
C PRO A 22 -15.23 22.57 11.66
N ILE A 23 -14.32 21.64 11.96
CA ILE A 23 -13.98 20.53 11.05
C ILE A 23 -15.16 19.56 10.98
N ASP A 24 -15.68 19.32 9.77
CA ASP A 24 -16.67 18.27 9.53
C ASP A 24 -15.98 16.91 9.38
N ARG A 25 -16.07 16.08 10.43
CA ARG A 25 -15.48 14.74 10.46
C ARG A 25 -16.29 13.69 9.68
N ASN A 26 -17.43 14.05 9.08
CA ASN A 26 -18.20 13.16 8.22
C ASN A 26 -17.93 13.40 6.73
N GLU A 27 -17.11 14.39 6.38
CA GLU A 27 -16.80 14.71 5.00
C GLU A 27 -15.79 13.71 4.42
N TRP A 28 -16.12 13.13 3.26
CA TRP A 28 -15.23 12.24 2.53
C TRP A 28 -14.51 12.96 1.38
N GLY A 29 -13.23 12.59 1.17
CA GLY A 29 -12.42 13.05 0.03
C GLY A 29 -12.77 12.34 -1.29
N MET A 30 -13.53 11.24 -1.23
CA MET A 30 -13.92 10.45 -2.40
C MET A 30 -15.40 10.10 -2.38
N THR A 31 -16.01 9.99 -3.57
CA THR A 31 -17.40 9.54 -3.70
C THR A 31 -17.52 8.02 -3.62
N PRO A 32 -18.68 7.46 -3.21
CA PRO A 32 -18.87 6.01 -3.10
C PRO A 32 -18.49 5.15 -4.34
N PRO A 33 -18.74 5.55 -5.60
CA PRO A 33 -18.37 4.73 -6.75
C PRO A 33 -16.89 4.80 -7.16
N THR A 34 -16.06 5.61 -6.48
CA THR A 34 -14.63 5.72 -6.79
C THR A 34 -13.93 4.39 -6.51
N ILE A 35 -13.09 3.94 -7.45
CA ILE A 35 -12.24 2.75 -7.28
C ILE A 35 -10.86 3.21 -6.80
N ASN A 36 -10.79 3.57 -5.52
CA ASN A 36 -9.56 3.96 -4.84
C ASN A 36 -9.78 3.93 -3.32
N ALA A 37 -8.74 4.04 -2.52
CA ALA A 37 -8.81 4.22 -1.06
C ALA A 37 -7.92 5.40 -0.65
N TYR A 38 -8.06 5.84 0.59
CA TYR A 38 -7.15 6.84 1.14
C TYR A 38 -7.02 6.76 2.66
N TYR A 39 -5.89 7.26 3.14
CA TYR A 39 -5.67 7.73 4.51
C TYR A 39 -5.64 9.26 4.57
N ASN A 40 -6.20 9.83 5.62
CA ASN A 40 -6.21 11.27 5.86
C ASN A 40 -5.58 11.56 7.23
N PRO A 41 -4.33 12.06 7.30
CA PRO A 41 -3.61 12.23 8.56
C PRO A 41 -4.30 13.19 9.55
N PRO A 42 -4.77 14.39 9.15
CA PRO A 42 -5.49 15.28 10.07
C PRO A 42 -6.77 14.71 10.70
N LEU A 43 -7.45 13.78 10.03
CA LEU A 43 -8.64 13.11 10.59
C LEU A 43 -8.31 11.75 11.21
N ASN A 44 -7.10 11.25 11.00
CA ASN A 44 -6.66 9.91 11.35
C ASN A 44 -7.70 8.85 10.92
N GLU A 45 -8.12 8.91 9.65
CA GLU A 45 -9.15 8.03 9.08
C GLU A 45 -8.61 7.25 7.87
N ILE A 46 -9.13 6.04 7.69
CA ILE A 46 -8.97 5.23 6.49
C ILE A 46 -10.34 5.06 5.83
N VAL A 47 -10.42 5.25 4.51
CA VAL A 47 -11.70 5.23 3.79
C VAL A 47 -11.64 4.28 2.60
N PHE A 48 -12.64 3.39 2.53
CA PHE A 48 -12.84 2.44 1.45
C PHE A 48 -14.21 2.68 0.80
N PRO A 49 -14.30 3.45 -0.29
CA PRO A 49 -15.51 3.60 -1.07
C PRO A 49 -16.08 2.25 -1.52
N ALA A 50 -17.40 2.15 -1.61
CA ALA A 50 -18.09 0.93 -2.02
C ALA A 50 -17.65 0.42 -3.41
N GLY A 51 -17.29 1.34 -4.32
CA GLY A 51 -16.74 1.03 -5.64
C GLY A 51 -15.41 0.27 -5.59
N TYR A 52 -14.67 0.31 -4.48
CA TYR A 52 -13.44 -0.45 -4.34
C TYR A 52 -13.66 -1.86 -3.78
N LEU A 53 -14.79 -2.09 -3.09
CA LEU A 53 -15.15 -3.34 -2.42
C LEU A 53 -15.82 -4.34 -3.38
N GLN A 54 -15.15 -4.63 -4.49
CA GLN A 54 -15.62 -5.56 -5.54
C GLN A 54 -14.46 -6.40 -6.09
N PRO A 55 -14.73 -7.49 -6.83
CA PRO A 55 -13.67 -8.28 -7.44
C PRO A 55 -12.84 -7.43 -8.43
N PRO A 56 -11.51 -7.64 -8.52
CA PRO A 56 -10.73 -8.67 -7.82
C PRO A 56 -10.26 -8.26 -6.40
N PHE A 57 -10.64 -7.09 -5.89
CA PHE A 57 -10.22 -6.64 -4.55
C PHE A 57 -10.91 -7.44 -3.45
N PHE A 58 -12.24 -7.56 -3.54
CA PHE A 58 -13.05 -8.27 -2.55
C PHE A 58 -14.13 -9.11 -3.23
N ASP A 59 -14.19 -10.39 -2.89
CA ASP A 59 -15.32 -11.27 -3.22
C ASP A 59 -15.70 -12.06 -1.96
N PRO A 60 -16.94 -11.90 -1.42
CA PRO A 60 -17.38 -12.65 -0.24
C PRO A 60 -17.46 -14.17 -0.47
N LYS A 61 -17.40 -14.62 -1.74
CA LYS A 61 -17.37 -16.04 -2.12
C LYS A 61 -15.96 -16.56 -2.41
N ALA A 62 -14.97 -15.68 -2.55
CA ALA A 62 -13.58 -16.09 -2.64
C ALA A 62 -13.08 -16.57 -1.28
N ASP A 63 -12.00 -17.34 -1.30
CA ASP A 63 -11.39 -17.77 -0.05
C ASP A 63 -10.57 -16.65 0.61
N ASP A 64 -10.23 -16.87 1.87
CA ASP A 64 -9.56 -15.89 2.72
C ASP A 64 -8.22 -15.44 2.12
N ALA A 65 -7.42 -16.31 1.47
CA ALA A 65 -6.13 -15.88 0.92
C ALA A 65 -6.27 -14.83 -0.18
N MET A 66 -7.31 -14.94 -1.02
CA MET A 66 -7.58 -13.97 -2.07
C MET A 66 -7.96 -12.62 -1.49
N ASN A 67 -8.93 -12.58 -0.58
CA ASN A 67 -9.38 -11.33 0.04
C ASN A 67 -8.27 -10.67 0.87
N TYR A 68 -7.50 -11.44 1.64
CA TYR A 68 -6.40 -10.90 2.44
C TYR A 68 -5.23 -10.40 1.57
N GLY A 69 -4.89 -11.11 0.48
CA GLY A 69 -3.85 -10.68 -0.45
C GLY A 69 -4.25 -9.48 -1.32
N ALA A 70 -5.55 -9.29 -1.50
CA ALA A 70 -6.13 -8.22 -2.29
C ALA A 70 -6.59 -7.04 -1.41
N ILE A 71 -7.89 -6.92 -1.10
CA ILE A 71 -8.40 -5.80 -0.29
C ILE A 71 -7.75 -5.74 1.09
N GLY A 72 -7.39 -6.87 1.70
CA GLY A 72 -6.68 -6.88 2.97
C GLY A 72 -5.33 -6.17 2.85
N GLY A 73 -4.55 -6.45 1.81
CA GLY A 73 -3.29 -5.76 1.51
C GLY A 73 -3.48 -4.26 1.33
N VAL A 74 -4.56 -3.84 0.65
CA VAL A 74 -4.93 -2.42 0.53
C VAL A 74 -5.33 -1.82 1.88
N MET A 75 -6.05 -2.54 2.73
CA MET A 75 -6.37 -2.08 4.09
C MET A 75 -5.11 -1.90 4.94
N GLY A 76 -4.17 -2.85 4.87
CA GLY A 76 -2.87 -2.71 5.53
C GLY A 76 -2.06 -1.54 4.97
N HIS A 77 -2.17 -1.26 3.68
CA HIS A 77 -1.53 -0.11 3.03
C HIS A 77 -2.06 1.21 3.60
N GLU A 78 -3.38 1.42 3.61
CA GLU A 78 -3.97 2.65 4.19
C GLU A 78 -3.69 2.79 5.69
N MET A 79 -3.69 1.68 6.44
CA MET A 79 -3.29 1.70 7.85
C MET A 79 -1.83 2.14 8.04
N THR A 80 -0.94 1.73 7.13
CA THR A 80 0.48 2.08 7.21
C THR A 80 0.71 3.56 6.88
N HIS A 81 -0.14 4.20 6.08
CA HIS A 81 -0.01 5.63 5.83
C HIS A 81 -0.08 6.49 7.09
N GLY A 82 -0.64 6.00 8.21
CA GLY A 82 -0.53 6.67 9.52
C GLY A 82 0.85 6.60 10.17
N PHE A 83 1.77 5.81 9.60
CA PHE A 83 3.09 5.52 10.16
C PHE A 83 4.21 5.63 9.12
N ASP A 84 3.92 5.98 7.86
CA ASP A 84 4.95 6.20 6.85
C ASP A 84 5.81 7.45 7.15
N ASP A 85 6.69 7.84 6.23
CA ASP A 85 7.60 8.97 6.45
C ASP A 85 6.90 10.33 6.65
N GLN A 86 5.64 10.46 6.19
CA GLN A 86 4.79 11.64 6.39
C GLN A 86 3.80 11.44 7.53
N GLY A 87 3.05 10.33 7.53
CA GLY A 87 2.01 10.05 8.51
C GLY A 87 2.52 9.97 9.94
N ARG A 88 3.73 9.43 10.15
CA ARG A 88 4.35 9.37 11.48
C ARG A 88 4.53 10.73 12.16
N GLN A 89 4.43 11.83 11.41
CA GLN A 89 4.57 13.19 11.94
C GLN A 89 3.26 13.69 12.57
N TYR A 90 2.16 12.97 12.37
CA TYR A 90 0.85 13.25 12.94
C TYR A 90 0.58 12.33 14.12
N ASP A 91 0.11 12.89 15.23
CA ASP A 91 -0.30 12.10 16.40
C ASP A 91 -1.69 11.47 16.22
N SER A 92 -2.14 10.71 17.22
CA SER A 92 -3.43 10.00 17.18
C SER A 92 -4.66 10.89 17.02
N GLU A 93 -4.54 12.19 17.32
CA GLU A 93 -5.60 13.18 17.18
C GLU A 93 -5.56 13.90 15.82
N GLY A 94 -4.55 13.62 14.99
CA GLY A 94 -4.34 14.22 13.68
C GLY A 94 -3.56 15.53 13.72
N ASN A 95 -2.86 15.84 14.82
CA ASN A 95 -2.05 17.05 14.92
C ASN A 95 -0.62 16.78 14.43
N LEU A 96 -0.07 17.69 13.62
CA LEU A 96 1.34 17.67 13.26
C LEU A 96 2.20 17.97 14.51
N ARG A 97 2.72 16.93 15.14
CA ARG A 97 3.46 16.97 16.39
C ARG A 97 4.44 15.80 16.43
N ASP A 98 5.70 16.07 16.74
CA ASP A 98 6.66 14.99 16.96
C ASP A 98 6.31 14.23 18.25
N TRP A 99 5.88 12.99 18.10
CA TRP A 99 5.53 12.07 19.19
C TRP A 99 6.53 10.90 19.31
N TRP A 100 7.60 10.93 18.52
CA TRP A 100 8.67 9.93 18.55
C TRP A 100 9.83 10.43 19.42
N THR A 101 10.57 9.50 20.04
CA THR A 101 11.87 9.89 20.58
C THR A 101 12.86 10.13 19.42
N PRO A 102 13.87 11.00 19.60
CA PRO A 102 14.89 11.21 18.57
C PRO A 102 15.59 9.91 18.14
N ALA A 103 15.77 8.96 19.07
CA ALA A 103 16.38 7.66 18.78
C ALA A 103 15.50 6.80 17.87
N ASP A 104 14.19 6.71 18.16
CA ASP A 104 13.26 5.95 17.34
C ASP A 104 13.10 6.56 15.95
N ALA A 105 13.05 7.90 15.86
CA ALA A 105 12.94 8.60 14.58
C ALA A 105 14.18 8.38 13.69
N ALA A 106 15.38 8.34 14.29
CA ALA A 106 16.62 8.03 13.59
C ALA A 106 16.64 6.57 13.09
N GLU A 107 16.20 5.61 13.91
CA GLU A 107 16.16 4.20 13.53
C GLU A 107 15.10 3.93 12.45
N PHE A 108 13.92 4.56 12.53
CA PHE A 108 12.92 4.53 11.46
C PHE A 108 13.51 5.05 10.14
N THR A 109 14.13 6.24 10.18
CA THR A 109 14.72 6.85 8.98
C THR A 109 15.78 5.95 8.36
N LYS A 110 16.64 5.35 9.18
CA LYS A 110 17.65 4.39 8.72
C LYS A 110 17.03 3.19 8.00
N ARG A 111 15.96 2.61 8.54
CA ARG A 111 15.28 1.44 7.95
C ARG A 111 14.49 1.81 6.69
N ALA A 112 13.79 2.94 6.70
CA ALA A 112 13.10 3.48 5.53
C ALA A 112 14.07 3.75 4.37
N ASN A 113 15.27 4.26 4.66
CA ASN A 113 16.31 4.48 3.65
C ASN A 113 16.73 3.19 2.92
N VAL A 114 16.68 2.02 3.57
CA VAL A 114 16.92 0.73 2.89
C VAL A 114 15.87 0.48 1.81
N VAL A 115 14.60 0.81 2.09
CA VAL A 115 13.51 0.75 1.11
C VAL A 115 13.75 1.75 0.00
N GLY A 116 14.04 3.01 0.31
CA GLY A 116 14.34 4.03 -0.70
C GLY A 116 15.44 3.60 -1.67
N GLN A 117 16.57 3.14 -1.13
CA GLN A 117 17.71 2.64 -1.92
C GLN A 117 17.37 1.42 -2.79
N GLN A 118 16.52 0.52 -2.28
CA GLN A 118 16.03 -0.60 -3.08
C GLN A 118 15.23 -0.10 -4.29
N TYR A 119 14.36 0.88 -4.11
CA TYR A 119 13.54 1.41 -5.21
C TYR A 119 14.36 2.26 -6.18
N ASP A 120 15.36 3.02 -5.72
CA ASP A 120 16.30 3.74 -6.59
C ASP A 120 17.04 2.81 -7.58
N ALA A 121 17.25 1.55 -7.20
CA ALA A 121 17.88 0.56 -8.07
C ALA A 121 16.96 0.03 -9.19
N PHE A 122 15.65 0.25 -9.11
CA PHE A 122 14.71 -0.24 -10.10
C PHE A 122 14.68 0.65 -11.35
N SER A 123 14.85 0.04 -12.52
CA SER A 123 14.86 0.73 -13.82
C SER A 123 13.87 0.09 -14.79
N PRO A 124 12.65 0.65 -14.95
CA PRO A 124 11.65 0.10 -15.85
C PRO A 124 11.90 0.43 -17.33
N LEU A 125 12.75 1.41 -17.62
CA LEU A 125 13.15 1.84 -18.95
C LEU A 125 14.65 2.18 -18.91
N ASP A 126 15.34 2.01 -20.03
CA ASP A 126 16.77 2.34 -20.14
C ASP A 126 17.08 3.74 -19.60
N SER A 127 18.02 3.80 -18.65
CA SER A 127 18.47 5.03 -17.97
C SER A 127 17.40 5.81 -17.20
N VAL A 128 16.22 5.23 -16.96
CA VAL A 128 15.18 5.80 -16.10
C VAL A 128 15.07 4.94 -14.87
N HIS A 129 15.24 5.55 -13.70
CA HIS A 129 15.15 4.88 -12.40
C HIS A 129 13.93 5.37 -11.64
N VAL A 130 13.32 4.49 -10.85
CA VAL A 130 12.31 4.90 -9.87
C VAL A 130 13.00 5.84 -8.86
N ASN A 131 12.31 6.90 -8.45
CA ASN A 131 12.79 7.80 -7.42
C ASN A 131 12.28 7.31 -6.06
N GLY A 132 13.12 6.56 -5.34
CA GLY A 132 12.77 5.94 -4.06
C GLY A 132 12.45 6.96 -2.95
N LYS A 133 12.94 8.19 -3.07
CA LYS A 133 12.57 9.30 -2.17
C LYS A 133 11.16 9.81 -2.48
N LEU A 134 10.81 9.99 -3.75
CA LEU A 134 9.48 10.41 -4.17
C LEU A 134 8.43 9.35 -3.79
N THR A 135 8.77 8.07 -3.95
CA THR A 135 7.83 6.97 -3.74
C THR A 135 7.86 6.36 -2.35
N MET A 136 8.59 6.97 -1.41
CA MET A 136 8.87 6.40 -0.09
C MET A 136 7.60 6.00 0.67
N GLY A 137 6.65 6.91 0.86
CA GLY A 137 5.42 6.64 1.63
C GLY A 137 4.64 5.45 1.07
N GLU A 138 4.44 5.42 -0.25
CA GLU A 138 3.75 4.34 -0.96
C GLU A 138 4.49 3.01 -0.86
N ASN A 139 5.82 3.02 -0.98
CA ASN A 139 6.65 1.83 -0.89
C ASN A 139 6.63 1.24 0.53
N LEU A 140 6.66 2.10 1.55
CA LEU A 140 6.52 1.71 2.95
C LEU A 140 5.13 1.13 3.20
N ALA A 141 4.09 1.79 2.70
CA ALA A 141 2.70 1.37 2.85
C ALA A 141 2.42 0.01 2.21
N ASP A 142 2.89 -0.23 0.98
CA ASP A 142 2.82 -1.55 0.34
C ASP A 142 3.55 -2.63 1.16
N PHE A 143 4.78 -2.37 1.57
CA PHE A 143 5.60 -3.39 2.24
C PHE A 143 5.08 -3.74 3.63
N ALA A 144 4.84 -2.74 4.46
CA ALA A 144 4.33 -2.94 5.82
C ALA A 144 2.92 -3.52 5.79
N GLY A 145 2.04 -2.97 4.95
CA GLY A 145 0.66 -3.40 4.81
C GLY A 145 0.56 -4.88 4.47
N LEU A 146 1.34 -5.34 3.49
CA LEU A 146 1.41 -6.77 3.16
C LEU A 146 1.97 -7.62 4.30
N THR A 147 2.99 -7.13 5.00
CA THR A 147 3.60 -7.88 6.12
C THR A 147 2.60 -8.09 7.26
N VAL A 148 1.89 -7.03 7.66
CA VAL A 148 0.87 -7.07 8.71
C VAL A 148 -0.29 -7.98 8.32
N VAL A 149 -0.79 -7.82 7.09
CA VAL A 149 -1.97 -8.57 6.62
C VAL A 149 -1.66 -10.04 6.39
N TYR A 150 -0.42 -10.39 5.99
CA TYR A 150 0.01 -11.78 5.96
C TYR A 150 -0.09 -12.42 7.36
N GLY A 151 0.31 -11.70 8.42
CA GLY A 151 0.11 -12.14 9.80
C GLY A 151 -1.36 -12.34 10.16
N ALA A 152 -2.24 -11.45 9.70
CA ALA A 152 -3.68 -11.59 9.88
C ALA A 152 -4.25 -12.82 9.14
N LEU A 153 -3.78 -13.11 7.91
CA LEU A 153 -4.14 -14.32 7.18
C LEU A 153 -3.69 -15.57 7.95
N GLN A 154 -2.47 -15.61 8.49
CA GLN A 154 -2.01 -16.77 9.26
C GLN A 154 -2.88 -17.03 10.49
N LYS A 155 -3.31 -15.97 11.20
CA LYS A 155 -4.27 -16.09 12.32
C LYS A 155 -5.61 -16.66 11.84
N GLN A 156 -6.13 -16.17 10.72
CA GLN A 156 -7.38 -16.65 10.13
C GLN A 156 -7.29 -18.13 9.71
N LEU A 157 -6.19 -18.53 9.06
CA LEU A 157 -5.94 -19.92 8.67
C LEU A 157 -5.82 -20.84 9.90
N GLN A 158 -5.14 -20.39 10.96
CA GLN A 158 -5.06 -21.13 12.21
C GLN A 158 -6.42 -21.30 12.88
N GLN A 159 -7.25 -20.24 12.92
CA GLN A 159 -8.60 -20.31 13.49
C GLN A 159 -9.50 -21.26 12.70
N ARG A 160 -9.40 -21.23 11.37
CA ARG A 160 -10.27 -22.00 10.48
C ARG A 160 -9.88 -23.47 10.33
N TYR A 161 -8.58 -23.76 10.30
CA TYR A 161 -8.07 -25.10 9.97
C TYR A 161 -7.23 -25.73 11.09
N GLY A 162 -6.79 -24.97 12.09
CA GLY A 162 -5.85 -25.45 13.10
C GLY A 162 -4.58 -26.03 12.46
N ASN A 163 -4.21 -27.24 12.89
CA ASN A 163 -3.12 -28.03 12.30
C ASN A 163 -3.60 -28.95 11.16
N GLY A 164 -4.87 -28.85 10.76
CA GLY A 164 -5.45 -29.63 9.67
C GLY A 164 -4.99 -29.18 8.29
N PRO A 165 -5.31 -29.97 7.24
CA PRO A 165 -4.94 -29.63 5.87
C PRO A 165 -5.64 -28.34 5.43
N ARG A 166 -4.86 -27.40 4.88
CA ARG A 166 -5.37 -26.18 4.26
C ARG A 166 -5.69 -26.44 2.79
N PRO A 167 -6.83 -25.96 2.26
CA PRO A 167 -7.20 -26.21 0.88
C PRO A 167 -6.21 -25.56 -0.09
N LYS A 168 -5.89 -26.29 -1.15
CA LYS A 168 -5.18 -25.76 -2.31
C LYS A 168 -6.18 -25.49 -3.41
N TYR A 169 -5.97 -24.42 -4.15
CA TYR A 169 -6.74 -24.09 -5.34
C TYR A 169 -5.76 -23.88 -6.49
N ASP A 170 -6.02 -24.53 -7.61
CA ASP A 170 -5.12 -24.57 -8.77
C ASP A 170 -3.67 -24.97 -8.42
N GLY A 171 -3.52 -25.85 -7.44
CA GLY A 171 -2.22 -26.32 -6.94
C GLY A 171 -1.52 -25.37 -5.96
N PHE A 172 -2.03 -24.17 -5.73
CA PHE A 172 -1.41 -23.18 -4.86
C PHE A 172 -1.93 -23.25 -3.41
N THR A 173 -1.02 -23.09 -2.45
CA THR A 173 -1.38 -22.95 -1.02
C THR A 173 -2.02 -21.59 -0.74
N PRO A 174 -2.72 -21.42 0.40
CA PRO A 174 -3.21 -20.10 0.81
C PRO A 174 -2.10 -19.03 0.83
N GLU A 175 -0.91 -19.36 1.32
CA GLU A 175 0.23 -18.43 1.38
C GLU A 175 0.67 -18.01 -0.02
N GLN A 176 0.76 -18.94 -0.97
CA GLN A 176 1.08 -18.61 -2.36
C GLN A 176 -0.01 -17.73 -2.99
N ARG A 177 -1.29 -18.05 -2.74
CA ARG A 177 -2.41 -17.29 -3.30
C ARG A 177 -2.55 -15.90 -2.71
N TYR A 178 -2.13 -15.68 -1.47
CA TYR A 178 -2.01 -14.35 -0.89
C TYR A 178 -1.11 -13.44 -1.75
N PHE A 179 0.11 -13.90 -2.04
CA PHE A 179 1.07 -13.14 -2.84
C PHE A 179 0.66 -13.02 -4.31
N LEU A 180 0.06 -14.08 -4.89
CA LEU A 180 -0.48 -14.02 -6.25
C LEU A 180 -1.62 -13.01 -6.36
N SER A 181 -2.47 -12.90 -5.35
CA SER A 181 -3.59 -11.95 -5.35
C SER A 181 -3.10 -10.51 -5.38
N TRP A 182 -2.08 -10.18 -4.56
CA TRP A 182 -1.43 -8.87 -4.63
C TRP A 182 -0.83 -8.60 -6.01
N ALA A 183 -0.07 -9.55 -6.55
CA ALA A 183 0.53 -9.42 -7.87
C ALA A 183 -0.52 -9.20 -8.97
N GLN A 184 -1.67 -9.87 -8.89
CA GLN A 184 -2.76 -9.73 -9.84
C GLN A 184 -3.40 -8.33 -9.82
N LEU A 185 -3.51 -7.69 -8.65
CA LEU A 185 -4.02 -6.31 -8.51
C LEU A 185 -3.09 -5.27 -9.13
N ARG A 186 -1.78 -5.55 -9.19
CA ARG A 186 -0.77 -4.61 -9.68
C ARG A 186 -0.44 -4.78 -11.17
N ARG A 187 -1.11 -5.71 -11.86
CA ARG A 187 -0.98 -5.90 -13.31
C ARG A 187 -1.32 -4.61 -14.05
N THR A 188 -0.34 -4.10 -14.75
CA THR A 188 -0.45 -2.85 -15.51
C THR A 188 0.31 -3.01 -16.82
N ASN A 189 -0.21 -2.40 -17.89
CA ASN A 189 0.48 -2.26 -19.16
C ASN A 189 0.45 -0.77 -19.54
N ILE A 190 1.60 -0.13 -19.56
CA ILE A 190 1.74 1.32 -19.66
C ILE A 190 2.66 1.69 -20.82
N ARG A 191 2.32 2.76 -21.53
CA ARG A 191 3.16 3.28 -22.62
C ARG A 191 4.46 3.85 -22.05
N PRO A 192 5.61 3.71 -22.72
CA PRO A 192 6.88 4.24 -22.23
C PRO A 192 6.84 5.75 -21.92
N GLU A 193 6.11 6.54 -22.70
CA GLU A 193 5.94 7.98 -22.49
C GLU A 193 5.18 8.27 -21.20
N ALA A 194 4.09 7.54 -20.95
CA ALA A 194 3.31 7.66 -19.72
C ALA A 194 4.09 7.17 -18.50
N LEU A 195 4.90 6.11 -18.66
CA LEU A 195 5.75 5.59 -17.59
C LEU A 195 6.87 6.59 -17.21
N ARG A 196 7.47 7.27 -18.19
CA ARG A 196 8.41 8.37 -17.91
C ARG A 196 7.75 9.50 -17.13
N GLN A 197 6.53 9.89 -17.49
CA GLN A 197 5.77 10.88 -16.74
C GLN A 197 5.47 10.39 -15.31
N GLN A 198 4.98 9.16 -15.17
CA GLN A 198 4.66 8.56 -13.87
C GLN A 198 5.86 8.64 -12.92
N ILE A 199 7.04 8.20 -13.37
CA ILE A 199 8.27 8.19 -12.57
C ILE A 199 8.67 9.57 -12.06
N LEU A 200 8.29 10.65 -12.77
CA LEU A 200 8.60 12.02 -12.39
C LEU A 200 7.58 12.65 -11.45
N THR A 201 6.32 12.20 -11.48
CA THR A 201 5.20 12.95 -10.87
C THR A 201 4.32 12.16 -9.92
N ASP A 202 4.30 10.83 -10.03
CA ASP A 202 3.44 9.95 -9.23
C ASP A 202 4.20 9.49 -7.99
N PRO A 203 3.66 9.66 -6.76
CA PRO A 203 4.26 9.08 -5.57
C PRO A 203 4.19 7.55 -5.56
N HIS A 204 3.39 6.92 -6.42
CA HIS A 204 3.36 5.47 -6.53
C HIS A 204 4.46 4.96 -7.44
N SER A 205 5.19 3.95 -6.95
CA SER A 205 6.05 3.14 -7.82
C SER A 205 5.24 2.48 -8.94
N PRO A 206 5.83 2.23 -10.13
CA PRO A 206 5.18 1.47 -11.19
C PRO A 206 4.66 0.11 -10.70
N GLY A 207 3.53 -0.36 -11.24
CA GLY A 207 2.81 -1.53 -10.71
C GLY A 207 3.69 -2.78 -10.51
N GLN A 208 4.59 -3.08 -11.46
CA GLN A 208 5.52 -4.20 -11.31
C GLN A 208 6.43 -4.09 -10.08
N TYR A 209 6.86 -2.88 -9.70
CA TYR A 209 7.71 -2.66 -8.52
C TYR A 209 6.91 -2.57 -7.23
N ARG A 210 5.63 -2.20 -7.29
CA ARG A 210 4.69 -2.39 -6.17
C ARG A 210 4.45 -3.88 -5.86
N THR A 211 4.68 -4.78 -6.82
CA THR A 211 4.73 -6.23 -6.56
C THR A 211 6.12 -6.68 -6.14
N ILE A 212 7.16 -6.37 -6.91
CA ILE A 212 8.51 -6.92 -6.69
C ILE A 212 9.13 -6.37 -5.40
N GLY A 213 9.05 -5.05 -5.21
CA GLY A 213 9.66 -4.33 -4.09
C GLY A 213 9.31 -4.92 -2.71
N PRO A 214 8.04 -4.95 -2.31
CA PRO A 214 7.68 -5.46 -0.98
C PRO A 214 7.96 -6.96 -0.84
N LEU A 215 7.66 -7.77 -1.86
CA LEU A 215 7.81 -9.23 -1.78
C LEU A 215 9.27 -9.69 -1.66
N MET A 216 10.22 -8.93 -2.24
CA MET A 216 11.65 -9.18 -2.05
C MET A 216 12.11 -9.07 -0.58
N ASN A 217 11.41 -8.26 0.23
CA ASN A 217 11.71 -8.09 1.64
C ASN A 217 10.99 -9.09 2.56
N MET A 218 10.02 -9.84 2.04
CA MET A 218 9.21 -10.77 2.83
C MET A 218 9.80 -12.18 2.84
N PRO A 219 10.44 -12.67 3.93
CA PRO A 219 10.87 -14.07 4.04
C PRO A 219 9.73 -15.06 3.82
N GLN A 220 8.50 -14.68 4.14
CA GLN A 220 7.29 -15.47 3.96
C GLN A 220 7.02 -15.75 2.48
N PHE A 221 7.28 -14.80 1.58
CA PHE A 221 7.20 -15.01 0.14
C PHE A 221 8.23 -16.06 -0.31
N GLN A 222 9.47 -15.91 0.14
CA GLN A 222 10.55 -16.82 -0.22
C GLN A 222 10.25 -18.24 0.24
N GLN A 223 9.72 -18.40 1.46
CA GLN A 223 9.29 -19.70 1.98
C GLN A 223 8.12 -20.27 1.18
N ALA A 224 7.10 -19.47 0.86
CA ALA A 224 5.92 -19.93 0.14
C ALA A 224 6.23 -20.43 -1.28
N PHE A 225 7.23 -19.85 -1.95
CA PHE A 225 7.63 -20.24 -3.31
C PHE A 225 8.92 -21.07 -3.37
N GLY A 226 9.56 -21.36 -2.23
CA GLY A 226 10.81 -22.10 -2.19
C GLY A 226 11.97 -21.38 -2.89
N CYS A 227 11.99 -20.04 -2.85
CA CYS A 227 13.07 -19.25 -3.43
C CYS A 227 14.38 -19.51 -2.67
N LYS A 228 15.48 -19.62 -3.43
CA LYS A 228 16.83 -19.80 -2.90
C LYS A 228 17.54 -18.46 -2.79
N GLU A 229 18.55 -18.40 -1.93
CA GLU A 229 19.43 -17.24 -1.86
C GLU A 229 20.06 -16.94 -3.23
N GLY A 230 20.00 -15.68 -3.65
CA GLY A 230 20.48 -15.24 -4.96
C GLY A 230 19.43 -15.29 -6.07
N ASP A 231 18.26 -15.89 -5.84
CA ASP A 231 17.14 -15.78 -6.78
C ASP A 231 16.68 -14.31 -6.88
N LYS A 232 16.22 -13.91 -8.08
CA LYS A 232 15.86 -12.52 -8.40
C LYS A 232 14.85 -11.86 -7.44
N MET A 233 13.96 -12.66 -6.85
CA MET A 233 12.93 -12.20 -5.91
C MET A 233 13.37 -12.31 -4.44
N THR A 234 14.66 -12.47 -4.19
CA THR A 234 15.22 -12.57 -2.84
C THR A 234 16.22 -11.45 -2.58
N ARG A 235 16.35 -11.07 -1.31
CA ARG A 235 17.43 -10.22 -0.79
C ARG A 235 18.10 -10.97 0.35
N SER A 236 19.38 -10.75 0.62
CA SER A 236 20.02 -11.34 1.81
C SER A 236 19.42 -10.75 3.10
N VAL A 237 19.62 -11.40 4.25
CA VAL A 237 19.13 -10.88 5.54
C VAL A 237 19.71 -9.49 5.84
N ALA A 238 20.95 -9.24 5.44
CA ALA A 238 21.62 -7.95 5.65
C ALA A 238 21.07 -6.81 4.76
N GLU A 239 20.43 -7.15 3.62
CA GLU A 239 19.93 -6.18 2.65
C GLU A 239 18.40 -5.98 2.71
N ARG A 240 17.68 -6.84 3.44
CA ARG A 240 16.22 -6.74 3.58
C ARG A 240 15.87 -5.55 4.45
N ALA A 241 14.88 -4.78 4.01
CA ALA A 241 14.23 -3.82 4.89
C ALA A 241 13.40 -4.57 5.94
N VAL A 242 13.50 -4.13 7.20
CA VAL A 242 12.64 -4.57 8.32
C VAL A 242 12.27 -3.33 9.10
N ILE A 243 11.00 -2.93 9.05
CA ILE A 243 10.53 -1.67 9.66
C ILE A 243 9.62 -1.97 10.83
N TRP A 244 8.49 -2.62 10.56
CA TRP A 244 7.43 -2.98 11.52
C TRP A 244 7.34 -4.48 11.74
#